data_AF-A0A9W8K0N5-F1
#
_entry.id   AF-A0A9W8K0N5-F1
#
_cell.length_a   1.000
_cell.length_b   1.000
_cell.length_c   1.000
_cell.angle_alpha   90.00
_cell.angle_beta   90.00
_cell.angle_gamma   90.00
#
_symmetry.space_group_name_H-M   'P 1'
#
loop_
_entity.id
_entity.type
_entity.pdbx_description
1 polymer ?
#
loop_
_entity_poly.entity_id
_entity_poly.type
_entity_poly.pdbx_seq_one_letter_code
_entity_poly.pdbx_strand_id
1 'polypeptide(L)'
;MKSFRPPSARDFTLPPPPFPTALATCLGLLIASEASAFYAGSAGFKVLASLCFLIAGVSTASARLDLLSWAALTDPENRFTVGIVLGLVFSVVGDVLLIPSRANYIQLPQISESEPKKGKGKKKKSSRPQSQTQSTPDSESPSFKAGMLAFGLAHISYTLAFLSTTTLFPTATSSFPSPPTEIRWGDFGMTLTFGALLTDWLGLLKPELVYGAWFDVPKKMKPLVAVYVAVIMAMVATATATDTGYQKIAGAWIFMISDLFVAANAFGVKEEEEPQDKTTERRGRGRPEWRSTSIGWVAYYAAQMLLAGCI
;
A
#
# COMPACT_ATOMS: atom_id res chain seq x y z
N MET A 1 33.04 -13.78 8.44
CA MET A 1 31.69 -13.58 9.00
C MET A 1 31.55 -12.12 9.40
N LYS A 2 30.75 -11.32 8.67
CA LYS A 2 30.42 -9.96 9.12
C LYS A 2 29.40 -10.10 10.25
N SER A 3 29.68 -9.47 11.39
CA SER A 3 28.77 -9.41 12.55
C SER A 3 27.42 -8.83 12.12
N PHE A 4 26.34 -9.61 12.27
CA PHE A 4 24.98 -9.15 12.03
C PHE A 4 24.58 -8.25 13.20
N ARG A 5 24.66 -6.93 13.00
CA ARG A 5 24.10 -5.95 13.92
C ARG A 5 22.70 -5.60 13.42
N PRO A 6 21.63 -5.79 14.22
CA PRO A 6 20.31 -5.32 13.81
C PRO A 6 20.34 -3.79 13.64
N PRO A 7 19.65 -3.24 12.62
CA PRO A 7 19.59 -1.81 12.41
C PRO A 7 18.96 -1.13 13.63
N SER A 8 19.62 -0.11 14.14
CA SER A 8 19.09 0.77 15.16
C SER A 8 18.21 1.85 14.52
N ALA A 9 17.27 2.42 15.26
CA ALA A 9 16.44 3.52 14.75
C ALA A 9 17.25 4.76 14.31
N ARG A 10 18.55 4.83 14.65
CA ARG A 10 19.49 5.88 14.22
C ARG A 10 20.09 5.64 12.83
N ASP A 11 19.86 4.47 12.25
CA ASP A 11 20.40 4.10 10.92
C ASP A 11 19.44 4.50 9.78
N PHE A 12 18.25 5.03 10.10
CA PHE A 12 17.30 5.56 9.13
C PHE A 12 17.42 7.09 9.04
N THR A 13 17.60 7.58 7.82
CA THR A 13 17.59 9.02 7.53
C THR A 13 16.17 9.41 7.17
N LEU A 14 15.47 10.10 8.08
CA LEU A 14 14.17 10.68 7.78
C LEU A 14 14.33 12.09 7.22
N PRO A 15 13.36 12.58 6.43
CA PRO A 15 13.33 13.98 6.05
C PRO A 15 13.37 14.90 7.27
N PRO A 16 14.00 16.08 7.16
CA PRO A 16 14.17 16.97 8.30
C PRO A 16 12.81 17.43 8.86
N PRO A 17 12.75 17.84 10.14
CA PRO A 17 11.57 18.52 10.68
C PRO A 17 11.16 19.69 9.78
N PRO A 18 9.85 19.96 9.62
CA PRO A 18 8.74 19.47 10.45
C PRO A 18 8.00 18.23 9.91
N PHE A 19 8.48 17.60 8.84
CA PHE A 19 7.64 16.64 8.09
C PHE A 19 7.25 15.37 8.87
N PRO A 20 8.14 14.70 9.62
CA PRO A 20 7.76 13.51 10.38
C PRO A 20 6.72 13.81 11.48
N THR A 21 6.84 14.96 12.16
CA THR A 21 5.91 15.36 13.23
C THR A 21 4.57 15.81 12.67
N ALA A 22 4.57 16.55 11.55
CA ALA A 22 3.36 16.91 10.82
C ALA A 22 2.62 15.66 10.33
N LEU A 23 3.33 14.68 9.78
CA LEU A 23 2.76 13.40 9.36
C LEU A 23 2.13 12.65 10.54
N ALA A 24 2.86 12.51 11.65
CA ALA A 24 2.34 11.84 12.84
C ALA A 24 1.06 12.51 13.37
N THR A 25 1.01 13.84 13.33
CA THR A 25 -0.17 14.62 13.73
C THR A 25 -1.33 14.39 12.78
N CYS A 26 -1.12 14.51 11.46
CA CYS A 26 -2.16 14.29 10.45
C CYS A 26 -2.69 12.86 10.49
N LEU A 27 -1.81 11.88 10.71
CA LEU A 27 -2.19 10.47 10.82
C LEU A 27 -2.98 10.19 12.11
N GLY A 28 -2.58 10.77 13.25
CA GLY A 28 -3.37 10.69 14.48
C GLY A 28 -4.77 11.27 14.30
N LEU A 29 -4.87 12.40 13.61
CA LEU A 29 -6.16 13.04 13.28
C LEU A 29 -6.98 12.22 12.29
N LEU A 30 -6.36 11.57 11.29
CA LEU A 30 -7.02 10.64 10.37
C LEU A 30 -7.62 9.45 11.13
N ILE A 31 -6.85 8.84 12.03
CA ILE A 31 -7.31 7.70 12.83
C ILE A 31 -8.45 8.14 13.76
N ALA A 32 -8.34 9.32 14.38
CA ALA A 32 -9.39 9.87 15.22
C ALA A 32 -10.66 10.23 14.43
N SER A 33 -10.54 10.77 13.21
CA SER A 33 -11.69 11.07 12.35
C SER A 33 -12.40 9.79 11.91
N GLU A 34 -11.64 8.72 11.66
CA GLU A 34 -12.19 7.41 11.32
C GLU A 34 -12.86 6.72 12.50
N ALA A 35 -12.25 6.79 13.69
CA ALA A 35 -12.86 6.31 14.91
C ALA A 35 -14.18 7.03 15.24
N SER A 36 -14.34 8.29 14.79
CA SER A 36 -15.56 9.09 14.94
C SER A 36 -16.48 9.09 13.72
N ALA A 37 -16.14 8.33 12.66
CA ALA A 37 -16.87 8.29 11.38
C ALA A 37 -17.08 9.68 10.73
N PHE A 38 -16.11 10.59 10.90
CA PHE A 38 -16.15 11.94 10.35
C PHE A 38 -15.52 12.01 8.95
N TYR A 39 -16.34 11.80 7.91
CA TYR A 39 -15.91 11.74 6.51
C TYR A 39 -15.00 12.87 6.06
N ALA A 40 -15.40 14.12 6.32
CA ALA A 40 -14.66 15.28 5.83
C ALA A 40 -13.27 15.36 6.49
N GLY A 41 -13.18 14.97 7.77
CA GLY A 41 -11.92 14.81 8.47
C GLY A 41 -11.08 13.70 7.86
N SER A 42 -11.65 12.53 7.63
CA SER A 42 -10.89 11.41 7.06
C SER A 42 -10.37 11.68 5.65
N ALA A 43 -11.20 12.25 4.78
CA ALA A 43 -10.77 12.65 3.45
C ALA A 43 -9.68 13.75 3.53
N GLY A 44 -9.89 14.77 4.36
CA GLY A 44 -8.94 15.88 4.52
C GLY A 44 -7.60 15.46 5.11
N PHE A 45 -7.61 14.73 6.23
CA PHE A 45 -6.41 14.26 6.91
C PHE A 45 -5.64 13.23 6.11
N LYS A 46 -6.31 12.42 5.28
CA LYS A 46 -5.63 11.52 4.33
C LYS A 46 -4.81 12.32 3.31
N VAL A 47 -5.39 13.36 2.71
CA VAL A 47 -4.67 14.24 1.78
C VAL A 47 -3.56 15.01 2.49
N LEU A 48 -3.78 15.51 3.71
CA LEU A 48 -2.75 16.22 4.46
C LEU A 48 -1.58 15.30 4.84
N ALA A 49 -1.86 14.07 5.28
CA ALA A 49 -0.85 13.06 5.56
C ALA A 49 -0.04 12.73 4.31
N SER A 50 -0.70 12.60 3.15
CA SER A 50 -0.01 12.29 1.90
C SER A 50 0.84 13.45 1.38
N LEU A 51 0.37 14.69 1.53
CA LEU A 51 1.15 15.88 1.26
C LEU A 51 2.39 16.01 2.16
N CYS A 52 2.34 15.52 3.41
CA CYS A 52 3.51 15.59 4.30
C CYS A 52 4.73 14.84 3.74
N PHE A 53 4.57 13.61 3.26
CA PHE A 53 5.69 12.87 2.66
C PHE A 53 6.09 13.43 1.29
N LEU A 54 5.13 13.93 0.51
CA LEU A 54 5.43 14.49 -0.81
C LEU A 54 6.22 15.79 -0.69
N ILE A 55 5.78 16.72 0.16
CA ILE A 55 6.48 17.97 0.40
C ILE A 55 7.85 17.69 1.01
N ALA A 56 7.97 16.69 1.90
CA ALA A 56 9.26 16.27 2.43
C ALA A 56 10.22 15.83 1.31
N GLY A 57 9.76 14.94 0.42
CA GLY A 57 10.57 14.45 -0.69
C GLY A 57 10.93 15.56 -1.69
N VAL A 58 9.96 16.37 -2.09
CA VAL A 58 10.16 17.52 -3.00
C VAL A 58 11.08 18.55 -2.39
N SER A 59 10.94 18.88 -1.09
CA SER A 59 11.82 19.82 -0.40
C SER A 59 13.26 19.29 -0.38
N THR A 60 13.44 18.01 -0.06
CA THR A 60 14.77 17.38 0.00
C THR A 60 15.41 17.30 -1.38
N ALA A 61 14.62 16.99 -2.41
CA ALA A 61 15.03 16.99 -3.80
C ALA A 61 15.39 18.40 -4.30
N SER A 62 14.54 19.39 -4.04
CA SER A 62 14.74 20.78 -4.48
C SER A 62 16.00 21.44 -3.89
N ALA A 63 16.44 20.97 -2.71
CA ALA A 63 17.69 21.42 -2.11
C ALA A 63 18.94 20.92 -2.88
N ARG A 64 18.78 19.92 -3.75
CA ARG A 64 19.87 19.29 -4.50
C ARG A 64 19.76 19.49 -6.01
N LEU A 65 18.55 19.65 -6.52
CA LEU A 65 18.28 19.71 -7.95
C LEU A 65 17.13 20.67 -8.27
N ASP A 66 17.24 21.35 -9.40
CA ASP A 66 16.18 22.21 -9.91
C ASP A 66 15.09 21.35 -10.57
N LEU A 67 14.10 20.91 -9.78
CA LEU A 67 13.01 20.04 -10.23
C LEU A 67 12.18 20.60 -11.40
N LEU A 68 12.22 21.91 -11.63
CA LEU A 68 11.49 22.55 -12.73
C LEU A 68 12.27 22.54 -14.04
N SER A 69 13.57 22.25 -13.99
CA SER A 69 14.41 22.15 -15.17
C SER A 69 14.26 20.79 -15.85
N TRP A 70 13.84 20.78 -17.11
CA TRP A 70 13.82 19.57 -17.95
C TRP A 70 15.19 18.88 -18.02
N ALA A 71 16.28 19.66 -18.01
CA ALA A 71 17.62 19.10 -17.99
C ALA A 71 17.86 18.29 -16.71
N ALA A 72 17.50 18.84 -15.55
CA ALA A 72 17.65 18.15 -14.28
C ALA A 72 16.77 16.89 -14.18
N LEU A 73 15.56 16.90 -14.75
CA LEU A 73 14.64 15.76 -14.76
C LEU A 73 15.10 14.60 -15.66
N THR A 74 15.79 14.91 -16.75
CA THR A 74 16.24 13.91 -17.74
C THR A 74 17.67 13.43 -17.52
N ASP A 75 18.43 14.15 -16.69
CA ASP A 75 19.82 13.83 -16.37
C ASP A 75 19.92 12.42 -15.74
N PRO A 76 20.74 11.52 -16.31
CA PRO A 76 21.04 10.23 -15.72
C PRO A 76 21.44 10.28 -14.24
N GLU A 77 22.15 11.31 -13.79
CA GLU A 77 22.61 11.45 -12.41
C GLU A 77 21.46 11.65 -11.41
N ASN A 78 20.35 12.23 -11.87
CA ASN A 78 19.21 12.56 -11.02
C ASN A 78 18.11 11.48 -11.01
N ARG A 79 18.28 10.40 -11.79
CA ARG A 79 17.25 9.35 -11.98
C ARG A 79 16.73 8.76 -10.67
N PHE A 80 17.61 8.56 -9.70
CA PHE A 80 17.21 8.05 -8.39
C PHE A 80 16.23 9.01 -7.71
N THR A 81 16.65 10.25 -7.50
CA THR A 81 15.83 11.26 -6.81
C THR A 81 14.54 11.55 -7.56
N VAL A 82 14.61 11.71 -8.89
CA VAL A 82 13.43 11.92 -9.73
C VAL A 82 12.48 10.73 -9.63
N GLY A 83 12.99 9.50 -9.67
CA GLY A 83 12.19 8.28 -9.53
C GLY A 83 11.51 8.16 -8.16
N ILE A 84 12.19 8.52 -7.07
CA ILE A 84 11.55 8.59 -5.74
C ILE A 84 10.45 9.66 -5.73
N VAL A 85 10.72 10.88 -6.18
CA VAL A 85 9.72 11.97 -6.21
C VAL A 85 8.51 11.61 -7.06
N LEU A 86 8.71 11.03 -8.25
CA LEU A 86 7.61 10.56 -9.10
C LEU A 86 6.76 9.49 -8.41
N GLY A 87 7.40 8.57 -7.68
CA GLY A 87 6.68 7.57 -6.90
C GLY A 87 5.82 8.20 -5.79
N LEU A 88 6.33 9.23 -5.11
CA LEU A 88 5.58 9.97 -4.09
C LEU A 88 4.41 10.73 -4.72
N VAL A 89 4.59 11.33 -5.90
CA VAL A 89 3.51 12.02 -6.64
C VAL A 89 2.40 11.03 -7.00
N PHE A 90 2.76 9.89 -7.61
CA PHE A 90 1.78 8.85 -7.95
C PHE A 90 1.05 8.31 -6.72
N SER A 91 1.74 8.24 -5.58
CA SER A 91 1.16 7.84 -4.30
C SER A 91 0.09 8.83 -3.81
N VAL A 92 0.37 10.14 -3.86
CA VAL A 92 -0.62 11.17 -3.52
C VAL A 92 -1.82 11.13 -4.48
N VAL A 93 -1.57 10.96 -5.79
CA VAL A 93 -2.65 10.82 -6.79
C VAL A 93 -3.50 9.59 -6.46
N GLY A 94 -2.89 8.46 -6.14
CA GLY A 94 -3.59 7.25 -5.69
C GLY A 94 -4.46 7.50 -4.45
N ASP A 95 -3.92 8.19 -3.45
CA ASP A 95 -4.63 8.51 -2.22
C ASP A 95 -5.89 9.35 -2.47
N VAL A 96 -5.79 10.37 -3.33
CA VAL A 96 -6.89 11.26 -3.71
C VAL A 96 -7.96 10.51 -4.50
N LEU A 97 -7.56 9.68 -5.47
CA LEU A 97 -8.48 8.93 -6.33
C LEU A 97 -9.24 7.82 -5.58
N LEU A 98 -8.65 7.32 -4.50
CA LEU A 98 -9.24 6.28 -3.64
C LEU A 98 -10.03 6.83 -2.45
N ILE A 99 -10.25 8.14 -2.37
CA ILE A 99 -11.19 8.70 -1.39
C ILE A 99 -12.60 8.22 -1.76
N PRO A 100 -13.29 7.47 -0.88
CA PRO A 100 -14.64 7.02 -1.17
C PRO A 100 -15.60 8.20 -1.30
N SER A 101 -16.65 8.08 -2.10
CA SER A 101 -17.67 9.12 -2.20
C SER A 101 -18.42 9.28 -0.86
N ARG A 102 -18.99 10.46 -0.58
CA ARG A 102 -19.81 10.70 0.65
C ARG A 102 -20.93 9.68 0.81
N ALA A 103 -21.60 9.34 -0.29
CA ALA A 103 -22.69 8.38 -0.29
C ALA A 103 -22.21 7.00 0.15
N ASN A 104 -21.04 6.56 -0.32
CA ASN A 104 -20.48 5.24 0.00
C ASN A 104 -19.84 5.22 1.39
N TYR A 105 -19.27 6.33 1.85
CA TYR A 105 -18.74 6.44 3.20
C TYR A 105 -19.82 6.30 4.29
N ILE A 106 -20.97 6.93 4.05
CA ILE A 106 -22.16 6.86 4.93
C ILE A 106 -22.95 5.56 4.71
N GLN A 107 -22.76 4.85 3.58
CA GLN A 107 -23.32 3.51 3.30
C GLN A 107 -22.39 2.35 3.69
N LEU A 108 -21.20 2.62 4.26
CA LEU A 108 -20.46 1.62 5.02
C LEU A 108 -21.10 1.17 6.38
N PRO A 109 -22.39 1.44 6.70
CA PRO A 109 -23.19 0.59 7.55
C PRO A 109 -24.03 -0.35 6.66
N GLN A 110 -23.81 -1.66 6.84
CA GLN A 110 -24.67 -2.77 6.41
C GLN A 110 -24.46 -3.35 4.99
N ILE A 111 -23.30 -4.00 4.77
CA ILE A 111 -23.30 -5.27 4.02
C ILE A 111 -23.53 -6.40 5.04
N SER A 112 -24.74 -6.43 5.61
CA SER A 112 -25.31 -7.58 6.32
C SER A 112 -26.71 -7.23 6.82
N GLU A 113 -27.63 -6.95 5.90
CA GLU A 113 -29.06 -7.21 6.09
C GLU A 113 -29.78 -6.96 4.76
N SER A 114 -29.82 -8.00 3.92
CA SER A 114 -30.81 -8.02 2.85
C SER A 114 -32.20 -7.95 3.48
N GLU A 115 -32.97 -6.90 3.15
CA GLU A 115 -34.38 -6.79 3.52
C GLU A 115 -35.18 -8.05 3.13
N PRO A 116 -36.17 -8.47 3.93
CA PRO A 116 -36.97 -9.64 3.64
C PRO A 116 -38.00 -9.31 2.56
N LYS A 117 -37.78 -9.79 1.32
CA LYS A 117 -38.86 -9.86 0.34
C LYS A 117 -39.93 -10.85 0.82
N LYS A 118 -41.06 -10.32 1.30
CA LYS A 118 -42.33 -11.05 1.44
C LYS A 118 -42.73 -11.64 0.09
N GLY A 119 -42.80 -12.97 -0.01
CA GLY A 119 -43.34 -13.66 -1.19
C GLY A 119 -43.42 -15.18 -0.98
N LYS A 120 -44.65 -15.69 -0.86
CA LYS A 120 -45.02 -17.08 -0.58
C LYS A 120 -44.52 -18.09 -1.64
N GLY A 121 -44.09 -19.28 -1.20
CA GLY A 121 -44.44 -20.55 -1.87
C GLY A 121 -43.34 -21.54 -2.27
N LYS A 122 -43.30 -22.68 -1.55
CA LYS A 122 -43.00 -24.08 -1.96
C LYS A 122 -41.58 -24.52 -2.43
N LYS A 123 -41.00 -25.44 -1.62
CA LYS A 123 -40.07 -26.60 -1.85
C LYS A 123 -39.59 -26.84 -3.31
N LYS A 124 -38.31 -27.12 -3.63
CA LYS A 124 -37.45 -28.27 -3.20
C LYS A 124 -36.06 -28.21 -3.91
N LYS A 125 -35.04 -28.83 -3.29
CA LYS A 125 -33.76 -29.41 -3.84
C LYS A 125 -32.53 -28.50 -4.10
N SER A 126 -31.51 -28.71 -3.24
CA SER A 126 -30.08 -28.92 -3.54
C SER A 126 -29.40 -28.02 -4.58
N SER A 127 -28.80 -26.94 -4.10
CA SER A 127 -27.49 -26.46 -4.54
C SER A 127 -26.95 -25.51 -3.48
N ARG A 128 -25.71 -25.76 -3.05
CA ARG A 128 -24.93 -24.92 -2.14
C ARG A 128 -24.98 -23.47 -2.65
N PRO A 129 -25.38 -22.47 -1.84
CA PRO A 129 -25.37 -21.09 -2.28
C PRO A 129 -23.91 -20.70 -2.51
N GLN A 130 -23.59 -20.55 -3.79
CA GLN A 130 -22.39 -19.90 -4.28
C GLN A 130 -22.37 -18.52 -3.60
N SER A 131 -21.42 -18.31 -2.70
CA SER A 131 -21.13 -17.00 -2.13
C SER A 131 -20.83 -16.07 -3.30
N GLN A 132 -21.86 -15.36 -3.75
CA GLN A 132 -21.70 -14.22 -4.63
C GLN A 132 -21.01 -13.17 -3.76
N THR A 133 -19.68 -13.20 -3.77
CA THR A 133 -18.82 -12.11 -3.33
C THR A 133 -19.29 -10.89 -4.10
N GLN A 134 -20.12 -10.09 -3.44
CA GLN A 134 -20.63 -8.82 -3.93
C GLN A 134 -19.40 -7.94 -4.09
N SER A 135 -18.88 -7.86 -5.31
CA SER A 135 -17.98 -6.79 -5.72
C SER A 135 -18.65 -5.49 -5.29
N THR A 136 -18.04 -4.79 -4.33
CA THR A 136 -18.51 -3.47 -3.93
C THR A 136 -18.67 -2.61 -5.19
N PRO A 137 -19.71 -1.77 -5.30
CA PRO A 137 -19.91 -0.89 -6.47
C PRO A 137 -18.70 0.03 -6.74
N ASP A 138 -17.81 0.20 -5.76
CA ASP A 138 -16.59 1.00 -5.86
C ASP A 138 -15.43 0.30 -6.59
N SER A 139 -15.32 -1.02 -6.51
CA SER A 139 -14.24 -1.79 -7.15
C SER A 139 -14.27 -1.74 -8.68
N GLU A 140 -15.43 -1.40 -9.25
CA GLU A 140 -15.61 -1.19 -10.69
C GLU A 140 -15.51 0.27 -11.11
N SER A 141 -15.49 1.21 -10.16
CA SER A 141 -15.46 2.65 -10.45
C SER A 141 -14.16 3.07 -11.17
N PRO A 142 -14.24 3.97 -12.17
CA PRO A 142 -13.04 4.44 -12.88
C PRO A 142 -12.01 5.09 -11.97
N SER A 143 -12.44 5.83 -10.95
CA SER A 143 -11.53 6.48 -9.97
C SER A 143 -10.77 5.46 -9.14
N PHE A 144 -11.43 4.39 -8.70
CA PHE A 144 -10.78 3.31 -7.96
C PHE A 144 -9.71 2.61 -8.81
N LYS A 145 -10.04 2.25 -10.05
CA LYS A 145 -9.08 1.63 -10.99
C LYS A 145 -7.91 2.56 -11.31
N ALA A 146 -8.17 3.85 -11.50
CA ALA A 146 -7.14 4.85 -11.71
C ALA A 146 -6.25 5.03 -10.47
N GLY A 147 -6.81 4.99 -9.27
CA GLY A 147 -6.06 5.03 -8.02
C GLY A 147 -5.18 3.80 -7.80
N MET A 148 -5.72 2.60 -8.06
CA MET A 148 -4.95 1.35 -8.07
C MET A 148 -3.79 1.40 -9.08
N LEU A 149 -4.05 1.92 -10.28
CA LEU A 149 -3.02 2.12 -11.30
C LEU A 149 -1.94 3.11 -10.83
N ALA A 150 -2.34 4.23 -10.21
CA ALA A 150 -1.41 5.22 -9.68
C ALA A 150 -0.50 4.60 -8.61
N PHE A 151 -1.03 3.79 -7.68
CA PHE A 151 -0.18 3.05 -6.74
C PHE A 151 0.74 2.03 -7.41
N GLY A 152 0.27 1.33 -8.45
CA GLY A 152 1.13 0.47 -9.25
C GLY A 152 2.29 1.23 -9.90
N LEU A 153 2.01 2.42 -10.45
CA LEU A 153 3.03 3.31 -11.01
C LEU A 153 4.00 3.84 -9.94
N ALA A 154 3.54 4.10 -8.72
CA ALA A 154 4.41 4.47 -7.61
C ALA A 154 5.47 3.40 -7.35
N HIS A 155 5.04 2.14 -7.23
CA HIS A 155 5.93 0.98 -7.03
C HIS A 155 6.90 0.77 -8.19
N ILE A 156 6.44 0.94 -9.43
CA ILE A 156 7.32 0.89 -10.61
C ILE A 156 8.36 2.01 -10.54
N SER A 157 7.95 3.22 -10.17
CA SER A 157 8.85 4.37 -10.04
C SER A 157 9.94 4.13 -8.99
N TYR A 158 9.57 3.60 -7.82
CA TYR A 158 10.54 3.21 -6.78
C TYR A 158 11.48 2.09 -7.25
N THR A 159 10.96 1.10 -7.96
CA THR A 159 11.77 0.01 -8.53
C THR A 159 12.82 0.56 -9.51
N LEU A 160 12.41 1.44 -10.42
CA LEU A 160 13.31 2.08 -11.38
C LEU A 160 14.33 2.98 -10.68
N ALA A 161 13.91 3.71 -9.64
CA ALA A 161 14.82 4.50 -8.82
C ALA A 161 15.90 3.59 -8.21
N PHE A 162 15.54 2.47 -7.57
CA PHE A 162 16.50 1.54 -6.97
C PHE A 162 17.44 0.91 -8.00
N LEU A 163 16.92 0.56 -9.19
CA LEU A 163 17.76 0.05 -10.27
C LEU A 163 18.75 1.10 -10.80
N SER A 164 18.41 2.39 -10.77
CA SER A 164 19.29 3.44 -11.25
C SER A 164 20.58 3.59 -10.44
N THR A 165 20.66 3.04 -9.22
CA THR A 165 21.91 3.03 -8.42
C THR A 165 22.82 1.85 -8.74
N THR A 166 22.44 1.00 -9.70
CA THR A 166 23.15 -0.23 -10.03
C THR A 166 24.05 -0.08 -11.25
N THR A 167 24.99 -1.02 -11.40
CA THR A 167 25.83 -1.13 -12.61
C THR A 167 25.05 -1.43 -13.88
N LEU A 168 23.78 -1.87 -13.81
CA LEU A 168 22.93 -2.10 -14.99
C LEU A 168 22.56 -0.81 -15.73
N PHE A 169 22.59 0.32 -15.04
CA PHE A 169 22.35 1.63 -15.64
C PHE A 169 23.58 2.51 -15.41
N PRO A 170 24.64 2.35 -16.24
CA PRO A 170 25.86 3.12 -16.10
C PRO A 170 25.53 4.61 -16.21
N THR A 171 25.77 5.33 -15.12
CA THR A 171 25.69 6.79 -15.11
C THR A 171 27.10 7.29 -15.37
N ALA A 172 27.30 8.00 -16.48
CA ALA A 172 28.60 8.58 -16.79
C ALA A 172 28.93 9.61 -15.71
N THR A 173 30.01 9.37 -14.97
CA THR A 173 30.66 10.35 -14.06
C THR A 173 29.83 10.90 -12.89
N SER A 174 29.33 10.04 -11.99
CA SER A 174 28.81 10.55 -10.71
C SER A 174 29.92 11.22 -9.89
N SER A 175 29.79 12.53 -9.67
CA SER A 175 30.56 13.31 -8.69
C SER A 175 30.11 13.06 -7.24
N PHE A 176 29.25 12.05 -7.01
CA PHE A 176 28.77 11.60 -5.71
C PHE A 176 29.53 10.37 -5.16
N PRO A 177 29.66 10.24 -3.82
CA PRO A 177 30.61 9.33 -3.17
C PRO A 177 30.08 7.90 -2.98
N SER A 178 29.13 7.43 -3.80
CA SER A 178 28.60 6.07 -3.70
C SER A 178 28.97 5.28 -4.96
N PRO A 179 29.90 4.30 -4.87
CA PRO A 179 30.21 3.46 -6.01
C PRO A 179 28.94 2.72 -6.47
N PRO A 180 28.77 2.50 -7.79
CA PRO A 180 27.62 1.78 -8.31
C PRO A 180 27.51 0.42 -7.62
N THR A 181 26.33 0.10 -7.11
CA THR A 181 26.12 -1.13 -6.35
C THR A 181 25.91 -2.29 -7.31
N GLU A 182 26.70 -3.35 -7.15
CA GLU A 182 26.42 -4.62 -7.84
C GLU A 182 25.10 -5.19 -7.34
N ILE A 183 24.30 -5.72 -8.27
CA ILE A 183 23.04 -6.37 -7.93
C ILE A 183 23.34 -7.70 -7.26
N ARG A 184 22.87 -7.84 -6.02
CA ARG A 184 22.94 -9.11 -5.29
C ARG A 184 21.83 -10.05 -5.79
N TRP A 185 22.07 -10.70 -6.92
CA TRP A 185 21.10 -11.60 -7.58
C TRP A 185 20.59 -12.71 -6.67
N GLY A 186 21.43 -13.22 -5.76
CA GLY A 186 21.02 -14.20 -4.75
C GLY A 186 19.90 -13.67 -3.86
N ASP A 187 20.05 -12.45 -3.33
CA ASP A 187 19.05 -11.82 -2.47
C ASP A 187 17.79 -11.43 -3.23
N PHE A 188 17.95 -11.00 -4.49
CA PHE A 188 16.82 -10.77 -5.39
C PHE A 188 15.98 -12.06 -5.56
N GLY A 189 16.62 -13.16 -5.94
CA GLY A 189 15.96 -14.45 -6.16
C GLY A 189 15.34 -15.02 -4.89
N MET A 190 16.03 -14.93 -3.75
CA MET A 190 15.50 -15.35 -2.45
C MET A 190 14.25 -14.55 -2.07
N THR A 191 14.27 -13.24 -2.26
CA THR A 191 13.14 -12.36 -1.91
C THR A 191 11.93 -12.61 -2.80
N LEU A 192 12.14 -12.78 -4.11
CA LEU A 192 11.06 -13.16 -5.02
C LEU A 192 10.46 -14.52 -4.68
N THR A 193 11.31 -15.51 -4.38
CA THR A 193 10.86 -16.85 -4.00
C THR A 193 10.05 -16.80 -2.70
N PHE A 194 10.54 -16.08 -1.70
CA PHE A 194 9.82 -15.86 -0.45
C PHE A 194 8.46 -15.20 -0.70
N GLY A 195 8.41 -14.15 -1.51
CA GLY A 195 7.17 -13.48 -1.86
C GLY A 195 6.17 -14.38 -2.59
N ALA A 196 6.64 -15.15 -3.57
CA ALA A 196 5.81 -16.12 -4.28
C ALA A 196 5.22 -17.14 -3.30
N LEU A 197 6.03 -17.71 -2.41
CA LEU A 197 5.57 -18.63 -1.37
C LEU A 197 4.58 -17.97 -0.40
N LEU A 198 4.85 -16.74 0.03
CA LEU A 198 3.95 -15.98 0.89
C LEU A 198 2.60 -15.76 0.21
N THR A 199 2.59 -15.35 -1.06
CA THR A 199 1.36 -15.10 -1.83
C THR A 199 0.55 -16.37 -2.09
N ASP A 200 1.22 -17.50 -2.33
CA ASP A 200 0.57 -18.81 -2.45
C ASP A 200 0.00 -19.28 -1.11
N TRP A 201 0.76 -19.11 -0.01
CA TRP A 201 0.33 -19.48 1.34
C TRP A 201 -0.89 -18.66 1.78
N LEU A 202 -0.90 -17.36 1.51
CA LEU A 202 -2.03 -16.48 1.77
C LEU A 202 -3.26 -16.80 0.89
N GLY A 203 -3.07 -17.55 -0.20
CA GLY A 203 -4.16 -17.94 -1.09
C GLY A 203 -4.54 -16.89 -2.15
N LEU A 204 -3.75 -15.82 -2.31
CA LEU A 204 -4.03 -14.75 -3.27
C LEU A 204 -4.10 -15.26 -4.73
N LEU A 205 -3.32 -16.29 -5.05
CA LEU A 205 -3.15 -16.80 -6.41
C LEU A 205 -3.84 -18.16 -6.64
N LYS A 206 -4.49 -18.75 -5.63
CA LYS A 206 -5.10 -20.08 -5.75
C LYS A 206 -6.45 -20.01 -6.49
N PRO A 207 -6.74 -20.92 -7.43
CA PRO A 207 -7.96 -20.87 -8.24
C PRO A 207 -9.24 -21.15 -7.43
N GLU A 208 -9.14 -21.92 -6.35
CA GLU A 208 -10.21 -22.26 -5.43
C GLU A 208 -9.86 -21.85 -3.99
N LEU A 209 -10.88 -21.55 -3.19
CA LEU A 209 -10.75 -21.31 -1.75
C LEU A 209 -10.24 -22.60 -1.09
N VAL A 210 -8.97 -22.61 -0.71
CA VAL A 210 -8.36 -23.70 0.05
C VAL A 210 -8.64 -23.47 1.54
N TYR A 211 -8.91 -24.54 2.28
CA TYR A 211 -9.07 -24.49 3.73
C TYR A 211 -7.83 -23.83 4.37
N GLY A 212 -8.02 -22.73 5.10
CA GLY A 212 -6.94 -21.91 5.70
C GLY A 212 -6.43 -20.74 4.84
N ALA A 213 -7.03 -20.46 3.68
CA ALA A 213 -6.71 -19.26 2.90
C ALA A 213 -7.15 -17.98 3.65
N TRP A 214 -6.27 -16.97 3.66
CA TRP A 214 -6.57 -15.67 4.27
C TRP A 214 -7.43 -14.78 3.38
N PHE A 215 -7.40 -15.01 2.05
CA PHE A 215 -8.05 -14.15 1.06
C PHE A 215 -9.00 -14.92 0.14
N ASP A 216 -10.17 -14.36 -0.12
CA ASP A 216 -11.11 -14.77 -1.17
C ASP A 216 -11.13 -13.76 -2.31
N VAL A 217 -10.20 -13.91 -3.26
CA VAL A 217 -10.13 -13.02 -4.43
C VAL A 217 -11.10 -13.52 -5.52
N PRO A 218 -12.05 -12.69 -6.01
CA PRO A 218 -12.94 -13.08 -7.10
C PRO A 218 -12.17 -13.48 -8.35
N LYS A 219 -12.58 -14.57 -9.03
CA LYS A 219 -11.89 -15.11 -10.22
C LYS A 219 -11.60 -14.06 -11.31
N LYS A 220 -12.47 -13.05 -11.46
CA LYS A 220 -12.30 -11.95 -12.42
C LYS A 220 -11.23 -10.93 -12.04
N MET A 221 -10.93 -10.76 -10.75
CA MET A 221 -9.94 -9.79 -10.25
C MET A 221 -8.55 -10.40 -10.02
N LYS A 222 -8.44 -11.73 -9.99
CA LYS A 222 -7.17 -12.46 -9.84
C LYS A 222 -6.04 -11.99 -10.78
N PRO A 223 -6.24 -11.83 -12.10
CA PRO A 223 -5.14 -11.39 -12.96
C PRO A 223 -4.66 -9.98 -12.62
N LEU A 224 -5.57 -9.07 -12.24
CA LEU A 224 -5.22 -7.71 -11.82
C LEU A 224 -4.44 -7.71 -10.52
N VAL A 225 -4.92 -8.46 -9.52
CA VAL A 225 -4.24 -8.63 -8.23
C VAL A 225 -2.88 -9.29 -8.41
N ALA A 226 -2.76 -10.30 -9.28
CA ALA A 226 -1.50 -10.97 -9.57
C ALA A 226 -0.47 -10.02 -10.19
N VAL A 227 -0.88 -9.16 -11.13
CA VAL A 227 0.00 -8.12 -11.69
C VAL A 227 0.46 -7.14 -10.60
N TYR A 228 -0.46 -6.69 -9.74
CA TYR A 228 -0.13 -5.77 -8.65
C TYR A 228 0.85 -6.39 -7.64
N VAL A 229 0.62 -7.65 -7.25
CA VAL A 229 1.53 -8.42 -6.41
C VAL A 229 2.91 -8.55 -7.06
N ALA A 230 2.97 -8.86 -8.37
CA ALA A 230 4.24 -8.97 -9.09
C ALA A 230 5.02 -7.64 -9.07
N VAL A 231 4.34 -6.51 -9.23
CA VAL A 231 4.94 -5.16 -9.16
C VAL A 231 5.51 -4.87 -7.77
N ILE A 232 4.73 -5.13 -6.70
CA ILE A 232 5.21 -4.95 -5.32
C ILE A 232 6.41 -5.85 -5.03
N MET A 233 6.32 -7.14 -5.41
CA MET A 233 7.39 -8.09 -5.17
C MET A 233 8.67 -7.72 -5.93
N ALA A 234 8.54 -7.20 -7.15
CA ALA A 234 9.67 -6.67 -7.89
C ALA A 234 10.34 -5.49 -7.17
N MET A 235 9.56 -4.57 -6.60
CA MET A 235 10.09 -3.47 -5.79
C MET A 235 10.85 -3.98 -4.56
N VAL A 236 10.26 -4.89 -3.78
CA VAL A 236 10.86 -5.42 -2.55
C VAL A 236 12.14 -6.21 -2.85
N ALA A 237 12.12 -7.05 -3.89
CA ALA A 237 13.29 -7.80 -4.32
C ALA A 237 14.41 -6.86 -4.82
N THR A 238 14.06 -5.83 -5.58
CA THR A 238 15.03 -4.83 -6.06
C THR A 238 15.64 -4.05 -4.91
N ALA A 239 14.83 -3.58 -3.95
CA ALA A 239 15.32 -2.91 -2.75
C ALA A 239 16.30 -3.81 -1.98
N THR A 240 15.94 -5.09 -1.78
CA THR A 240 16.78 -6.05 -1.06
C THR A 240 18.09 -6.36 -1.79
N ALA A 241 18.08 -6.35 -3.12
CA ALA A 241 19.25 -6.65 -3.93
C ALA A 241 20.21 -5.46 -4.13
N THR A 242 19.74 -4.22 -3.96
CA THR A 242 20.46 -2.99 -4.32
C THR A 242 20.79 -2.08 -3.15
N ASP A 243 20.23 -2.33 -1.96
CA ASP A 243 20.47 -1.51 -0.79
C ASP A 243 21.75 -1.93 -0.03
N THR A 244 22.48 -0.93 0.44
CA THR A 244 23.69 -1.07 1.26
C THR A 244 23.46 -0.66 2.72
N GLY A 245 22.39 0.08 3.01
CA GLY A 245 22.16 0.73 4.31
C GLY A 245 20.94 0.25 5.11
N TYR A 246 20.05 -0.56 4.54
CA TYR A 246 18.76 -1.06 5.10
C TYR A 246 17.55 -0.13 4.95
N GLN A 247 17.73 1.13 4.57
CA GLN A 247 16.60 2.07 4.47
C GLN A 247 15.66 1.76 3.30
N LYS A 248 16.18 1.43 2.11
CA LYS A 248 15.35 1.04 0.95
C LYS A 248 14.63 -0.27 1.26
N ILE A 249 15.33 -1.21 1.89
CA ILE A 249 14.75 -2.50 2.33
C ILE A 249 13.60 -2.25 3.29
N ALA A 250 13.84 -1.53 4.38
CA ALA A 250 12.81 -1.25 5.38
C ALA A 250 11.60 -0.55 4.77
N GLY A 251 11.84 0.49 3.95
CA GLY A 251 10.77 1.19 3.23
C GLY A 251 9.93 0.23 2.37
N ALA A 252 10.56 -0.58 1.52
CA ALA A 252 9.86 -1.49 0.62
C ALA A 252 9.08 -2.58 1.37
N TRP A 253 9.65 -3.18 2.42
CA TRP A 253 8.98 -4.22 3.21
C TRP A 253 7.81 -3.67 4.02
N ILE A 254 7.95 -2.50 4.64
CA ILE A 254 6.86 -1.84 5.36
C ILE A 254 5.73 -1.49 4.38
N PHE A 255 6.07 -1.04 3.16
CA PHE A 255 5.09 -0.77 2.11
C PHE A 255 4.32 -2.04 1.71
N MET A 256 5.02 -3.16 1.49
CA MET A 256 4.38 -4.44 1.18
C MET A 256 3.43 -4.88 2.30
N ILE A 257 3.81 -4.71 3.57
CA ILE A 257 2.95 -5.01 4.72
C ILE A 257 1.69 -4.15 4.67
N SER A 258 1.82 -2.85 4.40
CA SER A 258 0.66 -1.97 4.19
C SER A 258 -0.29 -2.51 3.12
N ASP A 259 0.25 -2.88 1.95
CA ASP A 259 -0.56 -3.38 0.84
C ASP A 259 -1.25 -4.72 1.18
N LEU A 260 -0.63 -5.57 2.01
CA LEU A 260 -1.27 -6.77 2.54
C LEU A 260 -2.44 -6.45 3.47
N PHE A 261 -2.33 -5.43 4.34
CA PHE A 261 -3.45 -4.99 5.18
C PHE A 261 -4.60 -4.40 4.35
N VAL A 262 -4.27 -3.62 3.31
CA VAL A 262 -5.27 -3.10 2.37
C VAL A 262 -5.96 -4.25 1.64
N ALA A 263 -5.20 -5.22 1.15
CA ALA A 263 -5.75 -6.41 0.53
C ALA A 263 -6.61 -7.22 1.51
N ALA A 264 -6.21 -7.30 2.79
CA ALA A 264 -6.93 -8.10 3.79
C ALA A 264 -8.26 -7.45 4.13
N ASN A 265 -8.31 -6.12 4.14
CA ASN A 265 -9.57 -5.39 4.27
C ASN A 265 -10.46 -5.55 3.02
N ALA A 266 -9.88 -5.66 1.83
CA ALA A 266 -10.62 -5.77 0.57
C ALA A 266 -11.12 -7.19 0.25
N PHE A 267 -10.32 -8.21 0.56
CA PHE A 267 -10.53 -9.60 0.14
C PHE A 267 -10.40 -10.61 1.28
N GLY A 268 -10.23 -10.18 2.53
CA GLY A 268 -10.08 -11.09 3.67
C GLY A 268 -11.32 -11.97 3.86
N VAL A 269 -11.10 -13.26 4.12
CA VAL A 269 -12.18 -14.18 4.46
C VAL A 269 -12.77 -13.77 5.80
N LYS A 270 -14.02 -13.28 5.82
CA LYS A 270 -14.74 -13.03 7.07
C LYS A 270 -15.24 -14.38 7.57
N GLU A 271 -14.68 -14.88 8.67
CA GLU A 271 -15.28 -16.01 9.38
C GLU A 271 -16.69 -15.57 9.81
N GLU A 272 -17.71 -16.33 9.39
CA GLU A 272 -19.07 -16.12 9.84
C GLU A 272 -19.11 -16.38 11.36
N GLU A 273 -19.01 -15.31 12.15
CA GLU A 273 -19.40 -15.37 13.56
C GLU A 273 -20.86 -15.85 13.61
N GLU A 274 -21.07 -16.99 14.28
CA GLU A 274 -22.37 -17.55 14.58
C GLU A 274 -23.34 -16.44 15.05
N PRO A 275 -24.61 -16.43 14.58
CA PRO A 275 -25.56 -15.39 14.96
C PRO A 275 -25.96 -15.56 16.43
N GLN A 276 -25.19 -14.95 17.34
CA GLN A 276 -25.52 -14.92 18.75
C GLN A 276 -26.64 -13.89 18.98
N ASP A 277 -27.84 -14.44 19.09
CA ASP A 277 -29.06 -13.95 19.73
C ASP A 277 -29.51 -12.49 19.46
N LYS A 278 -30.65 -12.39 18.76
CA LYS A 278 -31.32 -11.13 18.38
C LYS A 278 -32.06 -10.49 19.55
N THR A 279 -31.43 -10.16 20.67
CA THR A 279 -32.15 -9.45 21.76
C THR A 279 -31.26 -8.58 22.66
N THR A 280 -30.30 -7.83 22.11
CA THR A 280 -29.70 -6.72 22.88
C THR A 280 -29.31 -5.52 22.02
N GLU A 281 -30.16 -4.50 22.13
CA GLU A 281 -29.88 -3.07 22.06
C GLU A 281 -28.89 -2.51 21.02
N ARG A 282 -29.49 -1.70 20.14
CA ARG A 282 -28.92 -0.63 19.30
C ARG A 282 -28.18 0.46 20.10
N ARG A 283 -27.14 0.13 20.86
CA ARG A 283 -26.24 1.13 21.47
C ARG A 283 -24.77 0.83 21.19
N GLY A 284 -24.20 1.59 20.26
CA GLY A 284 -22.81 2.07 20.39
C GLY A 284 -21.66 1.12 20.07
N ARG A 285 -21.81 0.10 19.21
CA ARG A 285 -20.64 -0.63 18.70
C ARG A 285 -19.96 0.15 17.56
N GLY A 286 -18.98 0.97 17.93
CA GLY A 286 -18.02 1.53 16.98
C GLY A 286 -17.39 0.42 16.14
N ARG A 287 -17.24 0.68 14.84
CA ARG A 287 -16.79 -0.29 13.82
C ARG A 287 -15.45 -0.92 14.22
N PRO A 288 -15.32 -2.26 14.42
CA PRO A 288 -14.02 -2.87 14.72
C PRO A 288 -12.96 -2.70 13.61
N GLU A 289 -13.39 -2.41 12.37
CA GLU A 289 -12.56 -2.33 11.16
C GLU A 289 -11.61 -1.10 11.11
N TRP A 290 -11.81 -0.07 11.95
CA TRP A 290 -10.89 1.09 11.95
C TRP A 290 -9.49 0.71 12.44
N ARG A 291 -9.36 -0.29 13.32
CA ARG A 291 -8.08 -0.69 13.92
C ARG A 291 -7.14 -1.35 12.92
N SER A 292 -7.65 -2.33 12.16
CA SER A 292 -6.87 -2.98 11.08
C SER A 292 -6.50 -2.00 9.99
N THR A 293 -7.45 -1.13 9.61
CA THR A 293 -7.22 -0.09 8.59
C THR A 293 -6.17 0.93 9.04
N SER A 294 -6.16 1.31 10.33
CA SER A 294 -5.18 2.23 10.90
C SER A 294 -3.75 1.68 10.86
N ILE A 295 -3.58 0.37 11.11
CA ILE A 295 -2.27 -0.28 11.00
C ILE A 295 -1.75 -0.18 9.55
N GLY A 296 -2.63 -0.44 8.58
CA GLY A 296 -2.32 -0.26 7.15
C GLY A 296 -1.85 1.17 6.84
N TRP A 297 -2.57 2.19 7.31
CA TRP A 297 -2.16 3.59 7.11
C TRP A 297 -0.83 3.92 7.79
N VAL A 298 -0.61 3.47 9.02
CA VAL A 298 0.67 3.71 9.72
C VAL A 298 1.82 3.12 8.93
N ALA A 299 1.69 1.87 8.47
CA ALA A 299 2.71 1.23 7.64
C ALA A 299 2.90 1.99 6.32
N TYR A 300 1.82 2.32 5.61
CA TYR A 300 1.85 3.05 4.35
C TYR A 300 2.63 4.37 4.46
N TYR A 301 2.19 5.25 5.35
CA TYR A 301 2.76 6.58 5.50
C TYR A 301 4.18 6.54 6.06
N ALA A 302 4.50 5.57 6.93
CA ALA A 302 5.86 5.36 7.40
C ALA A 302 6.79 4.90 6.26
N ALA A 303 6.34 3.99 5.39
CA ALA A 303 7.10 3.56 4.22
C ALA A 303 7.39 4.74 3.29
N GLN A 304 6.38 5.56 2.99
CA GLN A 304 6.56 6.75 2.15
C GLN A 304 7.56 7.75 2.75
N MET A 305 7.51 7.97 4.07
CA MET A 305 8.45 8.86 4.75
C MET A 305 9.88 8.31 4.76
N LEU A 306 10.06 6.99 4.92
CA LEU A 306 11.35 6.34 4.79
C LEU A 306 11.92 6.45 3.37
N LEU A 307 11.07 6.25 2.36
CA LEU A 307 11.46 6.40 0.95
C LEU A 307 11.81 7.85 0.60
N ALA A 308 11.05 8.83 1.09
CA ALA A 308 11.36 10.24 0.94
C ALA A 308 12.72 10.59 1.58
N GLY A 309 13.05 9.97 2.71
CA GLY A 309 14.34 10.13 3.36
C GLY A 309 15.51 9.46 2.65
N CYS A 310 15.26 8.63 1.62
CA CYS A 310 16.32 8.06 0.80
C CYS A 310 16.92 9.09 -0.17
N ILE A 311 16.24 10.22 -0.40
CA ILE A 311 16.73 11.33 -1.21
C ILE A 311 17.90 11.97 -0.46
#